data_AF-A0A165PT60-F1
#
_entry.id   AF-A0A165PT60-F1
#
_cell.length_a   1.000
_cell.length_b   1.000
_cell.length_c   1.000
_cell.angle_alpha   90.00
_cell.angle_beta   90.00
_cell.angle_gamma   90.00
#
_symmetry.space_group_name_H-M   'P 1'
#
loop_
_entity.id
_entity.type
_entity.pdbx_description
1 polymer ?
#
loop_
_entity_poly.entity_id
_entity_poly.type
_entity_poly.pdbx_seq_one_letter_code
_entity_poly.pdbx_strand_id
1 'polypeptide(L)'
;MPLLAPVETDRLHTHASAFECARQIINGVAFLHSLGIAHGDIHISNLLMSHSGPPFKIYFIDFDLAHIDPDRTCMVVCQWKGGKIQPPEVDEEFSQRKPYNPFLADIFALGVTWQHFQLTPPCPYMQELRYTMMEDDPASRPTAQQCATAFGTLYADIPKTSIFSPTLCTRYLWRVAVRGRNRKMWFRELAEYLVELCILFFRGVEYRPS
;
A
#
# COMPACT_ATOMS: atom_id res chain seq x y z
N MET A 1 2.40 -20.32 13.60
CA MET A 1 2.29 -19.10 12.78
C MET A 1 3.66 -18.45 12.68
N PRO A 2 4.05 -17.90 11.52
CA PRO A 2 5.29 -17.13 11.39
C PRO A 2 5.21 -15.87 12.26
N LEU A 3 6.36 -15.29 12.61
CA LEU A 3 6.40 -13.99 13.27
C LEU A 3 5.89 -12.92 12.29
N LEU A 4 4.85 -12.20 12.70
CA LEU A 4 4.21 -11.16 11.91
C LEU A 4 4.53 -9.78 12.50
N ALA A 5 4.66 -8.78 11.64
CA ALA A 5 4.84 -7.39 12.01
C ALA A 5 3.86 -6.50 11.22
N PRO A 6 3.51 -5.30 11.71
CA PRO A 6 2.73 -4.34 10.93
C PRO A 6 3.38 -4.02 9.58
N VAL A 7 2.58 -3.71 8.58
CA VAL A 7 3.09 -3.18 7.30
C VAL A 7 3.56 -1.74 7.52
N GLU A 8 4.87 -1.56 7.66
CA GLU A 8 5.52 -0.27 7.88
C GLU A 8 6.22 0.21 6.59
N THR A 9 6.09 1.50 6.26
CA THR A 9 6.66 2.06 5.01
C THR A 9 8.18 2.12 5.00
N ASP A 10 8.80 2.15 6.17
CA ASP A 10 10.26 2.16 6.33
C ASP A 10 10.92 0.84 5.93
N ARG A 11 10.17 -0.28 5.92
CA ARG A 11 10.62 -1.58 5.41
C ARG A 11 10.53 -1.72 3.89
N LEU A 12 9.84 -0.79 3.23
CA LEU A 12 9.62 -0.78 1.78
C LEU A 12 10.66 0.12 1.10
N HIS A 13 11.92 -0.32 1.09
CA HIS A 13 13.06 0.50 0.65
C HIS A 13 13.11 0.79 -0.87
N THR A 14 12.47 -0.05 -1.69
CA THR A 14 12.44 0.12 -3.16
C THR A 14 11.01 0.13 -3.67
N HIS A 15 10.78 0.79 -4.82
CA HIS A 15 9.46 0.75 -5.44
C HIS A 15 8.99 -0.69 -5.68
N ALA A 16 9.88 -1.60 -6.05
CA ALA A 16 9.60 -3.02 -6.23
C ALA A 16 8.97 -3.65 -4.99
N SER A 17 9.51 -3.39 -3.79
CA SER A 17 8.93 -3.88 -2.54
C SER A 17 7.55 -3.28 -2.26
N ALA A 18 7.35 -1.99 -2.54
CA ALA A 18 6.05 -1.34 -2.38
C ALA A 18 5.00 -1.88 -3.36
N PHE A 19 5.36 -2.05 -4.62
CA PHE A 19 4.49 -2.67 -5.63
C PHE A 19 4.17 -4.11 -5.29
N GLU A 20 5.14 -4.89 -4.81
CA GLU A 20 4.89 -6.27 -4.41
C GLU A 20 3.93 -6.34 -3.22
N CYS A 21 4.05 -5.43 -2.25
CA CYS A 21 3.10 -5.31 -1.15
C CYS A 21 1.69 -5.00 -1.66
N ALA A 22 1.54 -3.97 -2.50
CA ALA A 22 0.25 -3.61 -3.09
C ALA A 22 -0.34 -4.76 -3.92
N ARG A 23 0.49 -5.44 -4.72
CA ARG A 23 0.11 -6.61 -5.52
C ARG A 23 -0.46 -7.73 -4.66
N GLN A 24 0.20 -8.06 -3.55
CA GLN A 24 -0.27 -9.10 -2.64
C GLN A 24 -1.59 -8.71 -1.95
N ILE A 25 -1.76 -7.45 -1.56
CA ILE A 25 -3.00 -6.96 -0.96
C ILE A 25 -4.14 -7.03 -1.96
N ILE A 26 -3.99 -6.45 -3.16
CA ILE A 26 -5.05 -6.44 -4.19
C ILE A 26 -5.46 -7.87 -4.57
N ASN A 27 -4.48 -8.76 -4.78
CA ASN A 27 -4.77 -10.17 -5.06
C ASN A 27 -5.41 -10.90 -3.89
N GLY A 28 -5.03 -10.55 -2.65
CA GLY A 28 -5.65 -11.11 -1.44
C GLY A 28 -7.12 -10.71 -1.31
N VAL A 29 -7.46 -9.45 -1.60
CA VAL A 29 -8.86 -9.00 -1.64
C VAL A 29 -9.62 -9.69 -2.76
N ALA A 30 -9.05 -9.79 -3.97
CA ALA A 30 -9.67 -10.52 -5.07
C ALA A 30 -9.91 -11.99 -4.73
N PHE A 31 -8.97 -12.63 -4.03
CA PHE A 31 -9.13 -14.00 -3.54
C PHE A 31 -10.26 -14.11 -2.50
N LEU A 32 -10.31 -13.24 -1.49
CA LEU A 32 -11.41 -13.22 -0.52
C LEU A 32 -12.76 -13.04 -1.21
N HIS A 33 -12.87 -12.06 -2.11
CA HIS A 33 -14.08 -11.80 -2.88
C HIS A 33 -14.47 -13.01 -3.75
N SER A 34 -13.51 -13.74 -4.33
CA SER A 34 -13.77 -14.97 -5.08
C SER A 34 -14.34 -16.11 -4.24
N LEU A 35 -14.10 -16.10 -2.92
CA LEU A 35 -14.69 -17.01 -1.95
C LEU A 35 -16.04 -16.52 -1.41
N GLY A 36 -16.54 -15.37 -1.89
CA GLY A 36 -17.74 -14.74 -1.36
C GLY A 36 -17.53 -14.04 -0.02
N ILE A 37 -16.29 -13.69 0.33
CA ILE A 37 -15.94 -13.04 1.59
C ILE A 37 -15.56 -11.58 1.31
N ALA A 38 -16.33 -10.65 1.84
CA ALA A 38 -15.91 -9.27 2.01
C ALA A 38 -15.30 -9.11 3.42
N HIS A 39 -14.15 -8.45 3.52
CA HIS A 39 -13.44 -8.28 4.79
C HIS A 39 -14.14 -7.26 5.70
N GLY A 40 -14.63 -6.15 5.13
CA GLY A 40 -15.39 -5.12 5.84
C GLY A 40 -14.54 -4.13 6.65
N ASP A 41 -13.23 -4.33 6.78
CA ASP A 41 -12.35 -3.44 7.55
C ASP A 41 -10.90 -3.41 7.01
N ILE A 42 -10.78 -3.20 5.71
CA ILE A 42 -9.48 -3.14 5.05
C ILE A 42 -8.78 -1.82 5.40
N HIS A 43 -7.71 -1.91 6.18
CA HIS A 43 -6.80 -0.79 6.42
C HIS A 43 -5.41 -1.26 6.81
N ILE A 44 -4.41 -0.37 6.77
CA ILE A 44 -3.01 -0.72 7.00
C ILE A 44 -2.75 -1.45 8.34
N SER A 45 -3.49 -1.13 9.40
CA SER A 45 -3.34 -1.80 10.71
C SER A 45 -3.88 -3.24 10.75
N ASN A 46 -4.75 -3.62 9.81
CA ASN A 46 -5.28 -5.00 9.64
C ASN A 46 -4.49 -5.78 8.57
N LEU A 47 -3.35 -5.24 8.14
CA LEU A 47 -2.42 -5.88 7.24
C LEU A 47 -1.09 -6.11 7.96
N LEU A 48 -0.69 -7.36 8.05
CA LEU A 48 0.60 -7.77 8.61
C LEU A 48 1.53 -8.31 7.54
N MET A 49 2.82 -8.18 7.77
CA MET A 49 3.90 -8.70 6.93
C MET A 49 4.71 -9.75 7.70
N SER A 50 5.17 -10.79 7.00
CA SER A 50 6.15 -11.73 7.58
C SER A 50 7.45 -11.01 7.98
N HIS A 51 8.01 -11.38 9.12
CA HIS A 51 9.26 -10.78 9.62
C HIS A 51 10.49 -11.08 8.74
N SER A 52 10.51 -12.21 8.03
CA SER A 52 11.58 -12.53 7.09
C SER A 52 11.53 -11.59 5.88
N GLY A 53 12.70 -11.03 5.52
CA GLY A 53 12.89 -10.17 4.36
C GLY A 53 12.51 -10.84 3.03
N PRO A 54 12.67 -10.15 1.89
CA PRO A 54 12.17 -10.61 0.60
C PRO A 54 12.57 -12.08 0.30
N PRO A 55 11.61 -12.95 -0.08
CA PRO A 55 10.19 -12.65 -0.28
C PRO A 55 9.42 -12.57 1.06
N PHE A 56 8.77 -11.42 1.31
CA PHE A 56 7.83 -11.26 2.40
C PHE A 56 6.40 -11.63 1.96
N LYS A 57 5.55 -11.97 2.92
CA LYS A 57 4.12 -12.29 2.72
C LYS A 57 3.23 -11.33 3.48
N ILE A 58 2.12 -10.92 2.86
CA ILE A 58 1.07 -10.14 3.49
C ILE A 58 -0.04 -11.05 4.04
N TYR A 59 -0.54 -10.71 5.24
CA TYR A 59 -1.60 -11.41 5.94
C TYR A 59 -2.68 -10.41 6.32
N PHE A 60 -3.92 -10.74 5.95
CA PHE A 60 -5.12 -10.05 6.45
C PHE A 60 -5.45 -10.60 7.83
N ILE A 61 -5.76 -9.71 8.76
CA ILE A 61 -6.20 -10.05 10.12
C ILE A 61 -7.52 -9.36 10.41
N ASP A 62 -8.17 -9.79 11.50
CA ASP A 62 -9.39 -9.17 12.02
C ASP A 62 -10.59 -9.25 11.05
N PHE A 63 -11.23 -10.43 11.04
CA PHE A 63 -12.41 -10.71 10.21
C PHE A 63 -13.72 -10.51 11.00
N ASP A 64 -13.70 -9.77 12.11
CA ASP A 64 -14.89 -9.61 12.97
C ASP A 64 -16.03 -8.85 12.26
N LEU A 65 -15.68 -8.00 11.28
CA LEU A 65 -16.62 -7.27 10.41
C LEU A 65 -16.85 -7.95 9.06
N ALA A 66 -16.30 -9.15 8.85
CA ALA A 66 -16.41 -9.84 7.58
C ALA A 66 -17.86 -10.22 7.26
N HIS A 67 -18.15 -10.20 5.96
CA HIS A 67 -19.42 -10.61 5.41
C HIS A 67 -19.22 -11.75 4.43
N ILE A 68 -20.00 -12.82 4.59
CA ILE A 68 -19.94 -14.02 3.76
C ILE A 68 -21.24 -14.14 2.98
N ASP A 69 -21.12 -14.15 1.66
CA ASP A 69 -22.22 -14.44 0.75
C ASP A 69 -21.80 -15.47 -0.32
N PRO A 70 -22.35 -16.70 -0.27
CA PRO A 70 -21.96 -17.80 -1.14
C PRO A 70 -22.53 -17.70 -2.56
N ASP A 71 -23.53 -16.85 -2.81
CA ASP A 71 -24.17 -16.78 -4.12
C ASP A 71 -23.27 -16.13 -5.17
N ARG A 72 -22.18 -15.44 -4.78
CA ARG A 72 -21.10 -14.91 -5.65
C ARG A 72 -21.55 -13.98 -6.80
N THR A 73 -22.86 -13.82 -7.00
CA THR A 73 -23.48 -13.15 -8.14
C THR A 73 -24.47 -12.06 -7.72
N CYS A 74 -24.86 -11.98 -6.45
CA CYS A 74 -25.73 -10.92 -5.96
C CYS A 74 -24.89 -9.80 -5.35
N MET A 75 -25.13 -8.56 -5.79
CA MET A 75 -24.69 -7.37 -5.06
C MET A 75 -25.39 -7.41 -3.70
N VAL A 76 -24.68 -7.89 -2.68
CA VAL A 76 -25.28 -8.05 -1.36
C VAL A 76 -25.46 -6.68 -0.76
N VAL A 77 -26.68 -6.39 -0.31
CA VAL A 77 -26.95 -5.12 0.33
C VAL A 77 -27.20 -5.38 1.81
N CYS A 78 -26.23 -5.05 2.66
CA CYS A 78 -26.28 -5.30 4.10
C CYS A 78 -26.24 -3.98 4.89
N GLN A 79 -26.48 -4.06 6.19
CA GLN A 79 -26.42 -2.90 7.08
C GLN A 79 -24.97 -2.68 7.50
N TRP A 80 -24.51 -1.42 7.49
CA TRP A 80 -23.19 -1.07 7.99
C TRP A 80 -23.03 -1.44 9.46
N LYS A 81 -21.94 -2.14 9.80
CA LYS A 81 -21.65 -2.63 11.15
C LYS A 81 -20.50 -1.87 11.83
N GLY A 82 -19.81 -1.01 11.11
CA GLY A 82 -18.57 -0.36 11.53
C GLY A 82 -17.44 -0.63 10.54
N GLY A 83 -16.25 -0.14 10.88
CA GLY A 83 -15.05 -0.19 10.05
C GLY A 83 -14.29 1.13 10.17
N LYS A 84 -12.97 1.09 10.11
CA LYS A 84 -12.13 2.27 10.27
C LYS A 84 -12.25 3.24 9.10
N ILE A 85 -12.42 2.70 7.90
CA ILE A 85 -12.59 3.47 6.67
C ILE A 85 -14.04 3.34 6.24
N GLN A 86 -14.81 4.40 6.48
CA GLN A 86 -16.21 4.47 6.10
C GLN A 86 -16.34 4.87 4.62
N PRO A 87 -17.05 4.08 3.78
CA PRO A 87 -17.38 4.46 2.41
C PRO A 87 -18.37 5.64 2.36
N PRO A 88 -18.34 6.48 1.31
CA PRO A 88 -19.18 7.67 1.18
C PRO A 88 -20.68 7.37 1.05
N GLU A 89 -21.06 6.16 0.63
CA GLU A 89 -22.46 5.75 0.52
C GLU A 89 -23.15 5.48 1.87
N VAL A 90 -22.37 5.34 2.94
CA VAL A 90 -22.82 5.06 4.32
C VAL A 90 -22.99 6.38 5.07
N ASP A 91 -24.21 6.66 5.55
CA ASP A 91 -24.51 7.88 6.30
C ASP A 91 -23.87 7.87 7.71
N GLU A 92 -23.33 9.02 8.15
CA GLU A 92 -22.74 9.20 9.49
C GLU A 92 -23.78 9.10 10.63
N GLU A 93 -25.03 9.46 10.33
CA GLU A 93 -26.12 9.35 11.27
C GLU A 93 -26.62 7.90 11.32
N PHE A 94 -26.13 7.14 12.30
CA PHE A 94 -26.58 5.78 12.68
C PHE A 94 -28.11 5.63 12.88
N SER A 95 -28.86 6.72 12.73
CA SER A 95 -30.31 6.85 12.70
C SER A 95 -30.98 6.03 11.59
N GLN A 96 -30.37 5.94 10.40
CA GLN A 96 -30.92 5.19 9.26
C GLN A 96 -29.91 4.17 8.74
N ARG A 97 -30.19 2.89 8.98
CA ARG A 97 -29.38 1.78 8.47
C ARG A 97 -29.57 1.67 6.96
N LYS A 98 -28.79 2.46 6.21
CA LYS A 98 -28.80 2.42 4.75
C LYS A 98 -28.10 1.15 4.26
N PRO A 99 -28.70 0.45 3.29
CA PRO A 99 -28.13 -0.79 2.79
C PRO A 99 -26.96 -0.43 1.84
N TYR A 100 -25.82 -1.12 1.95
CA TYR A 100 -24.62 -0.91 1.12
C TYR A 100 -24.01 -2.25 0.64
N ASN A 101 -23.13 -2.20 -0.36
CA ASN A 101 -22.41 -3.36 -0.86
C ASN A 101 -21.04 -3.53 -0.16
N PRO A 102 -20.83 -4.60 0.65
CA PRO A 102 -19.61 -4.78 1.41
C PRO A 102 -18.39 -5.08 0.53
N PHE A 103 -18.58 -5.71 -0.63
CA PHE A 103 -17.48 -5.97 -1.57
C PHE A 103 -17.00 -4.66 -2.21
N LEU A 104 -17.90 -3.75 -2.57
CA LEU A 104 -17.54 -2.45 -3.14
C LEU A 104 -17.02 -1.47 -2.09
N ALA A 105 -17.43 -1.63 -0.83
CA ALA A 105 -16.83 -0.93 0.31
C ALA A 105 -15.38 -1.35 0.54
N ASP A 106 -15.07 -2.65 0.44
CA ASP A 106 -13.69 -3.16 0.49
C ASP A 106 -12.81 -2.54 -0.60
N ILE A 107 -13.35 -2.33 -1.81
CA ILE A 107 -12.61 -1.68 -2.91
C ILE A 107 -12.28 -0.23 -2.57
N PHE A 108 -13.25 0.50 -2.03
CA PHE A 108 -13.04 1.87 -1.58
C PHE A 108 -11.96 1.92 -0.48
N ALA A 109 -12.10 1.08 0.55
CA ALA A 109 -11.16 0.99 1.66
C ALA A 109 -9.75 0.58 1.21
N LEU A 110 -9.65 -0.31 0.22
CA LEU A 110 -8.39 -0.68 -0.43
C LEU A 110 -7.75 0.51 -1.16
N GLY A 111 -8.53 1.31 -1.90
CA GLY A 111 -8.05 2.53 -2.56
C GLY A 111 -7.52 3.59 -1.58
N VAL A 112 -8.19 3.75 -0.43
CA VAL A 112 -7.71 4.62 0.65
C VAL A 112 -6.40 4.07 1.26
N THR A 113 -6.38 2.78 1.58
CA THR A 113 -5.21 2.09 2.15
C THR A 113 -4.00 2.14 1.23
N TRP A 114 -4.24 2.09 -0.09
CA TRP A 114 -3.20 2.16 -1.12
C TRP A 114 -2.30 3.39 -0.97
N GLN A 115 -2.84 4.52 -0.50
CA GLN A 115 -2.09 5.78 -0.36
C GLN A 115 -0.78 5.64 0.42
N HIS A 116 -0.69 4.68 1.33
CA HIS A 116 0.50 4.44 2.15
C HIS A 116 1.72 3.92 1.36
N PHE A 117 1.53 3.31 0.18
CA PHE A 117 2.60 2.63 -0.55
C PHE A 117 3.41 3.52 -1.51
N GLN A 118 3.04 4.79 -1.70
CA GLN A 118 3.77 5.74 -2.56
C GLN A 118 4.07 5.20 -3.99
N LEU A 119 3.09 4.56 -4.64
CA LEU A 119 3.29 3.90 -5.95
C LEU A 119 3.33 4.85 -7.16
N THR A 120 3.06 6.15 -6.97
CA THR A 120 3.02 7.13 -8.08
C THR A 120 4.39 7.40 -8.72
N PRO A 121 5.48 7.60 -7.96
CA PRO A 121 6.76 8.03 -8.53
C PRO A 121 7.61 6.91 -9.16
N PRO A 122 7.00 5.86 -9.75
CA PRO A 122 7.42 5.47 -11.10
C PRO A 122 6.27 5.14 -12.07
N CYS A 123 5.01 5.15 -11.63
CA CYS A 123 3.85 4.86 -12.47
C CYS A 123 2.68 5.82 -12.14
N PRO A 124 2.56 6.95 -12.86
CA PRO A 124 1.49 7.93 -12.64
C PRO A 124 0.09 7.33 -12.79
N TYR A 125 -0.10 6.42 -13.75
CA TYR A 125 -1.37 5.75 -14.04
C TYR A 125 -1.88 4.87 -12.88
N MET A 126 -1.03 4.50 -11.91
CA MET A 126 -1.49 3.82 -10.70
C MET A 126 -2.43 4.68 -9.87
N GLN A 127 -2.33 6.01 -9.95
CA GLN A 127 -3.28 6.91 -9.29
C GLN A 127 -4.65 6.88 -9.96
N GLU A 128 -4.72 6.76 -11.29
CA GLU A 128 -6.00 6.65 -12.00
C GLU A 128 -6.75 5.40 -11.56
N LEU A 129 -6.07 4.24 -11.49
CA LEU A 129 -6.66 3.02 -10.94
C LEU A 129 -7.13 3.24 -9.51
N ARG A 130 -6.32 3.86 -8.65
CA ARG A 130 -6.72 4.17 -7.28
C ARG A 130 -7.97 5.08 -7.22
N TYR A 131 -8.05 6.10 -8.07
CA TYR A 131 -9.22 6.99 -8.10
C TYR A 131 -10.48 6.24 -8.53
N THR A 132 -10.41 5.36 -9.52
CA THR A 132 -11.57 4.54 -9.91
C THR A 132 -12.06 3.63 -8.77
N MET A 133 -11.16 3.15 -7.91
CA MET A 133 -11.54 2.37 -6.71
C MET A 133 -12.24 3.24 -5.64
N MET A 134 -11.98 4.54 -5.64
CA MET A 134 -12.47 5.49 -4.64
C MET A 134 -13.65 6.34 -5.13
N GLU A 135 -14.30 5.96 -6.24
CA GLU A 135 -15.49 6.65 -6.73
C GLU A 135 -16.59 6.70 -5.67
N ASP A 136 -17.29 7.83 -5.58
CA ASP A 136 -18.36 8.03 -4.61
C ASP A 136 -19.53 7.09 -4.87
N ASP A 137 -19.89 6.90 -6.14
CA ASP A 137 -20.88 5.91 -6.55
C ASP A 137 -20.27 4.50 -6.54
N PRO A 138 -20.78 3.56 -5.70
CA PRO A 138 -20.27 2.21 -5.63
C PRO A 138 -20.35 1.47 -6.97
N ALA A 139 -21.39 1.72 -7.77
CA ALA A 139 -21.59 1.04 -9.05
C ALA A 139 -20.53 1.42 -10.10
N SER A 140 -19.87 2.56 -9.91
CA SER A 140 -18.77 3.04 -10.75
C SER A 140 -17.41 2.45 -10.35
N ARG A 141 -17.31 1.80 -9.18
CA ARG A 141 -16.07 1.17 -8.71
C ARG A 141 -15.82 -0.16 -9.45
N PRO A 142 -14.56 -0.47 -9.81
CA PRO A 142 -14.19 -1.77 -10.34
C PRO A 142 -14.30 -2.89 -9.28
N THR A 143 -14.53 -4.12 -9.73
CA THR A 143 -14.42 -5.31 -8.88
C THR A 143 -12.97 -5.58 -8.46
N ALA A 144 -12.75 -6.33 -7.36
CA ALA A 144 -11.40 -6.69 -6.93
C ALA A 144 -10.59 -7.41 -8.03
N GLN A 145 -11.25 -8.27 -8.80
CA GLN A 145 -10.60 -8.99 -9.90
C GLN A 145 -10.19 -8.05 -11.05
N GLN A 146 -11.01 -7.04 -11.36
CA GLN A 146 -10.66 -6.00 -12.32
C GLN A 146 -9.50 -5.14 -11.81
N CYS A 147 -9.48 -4.79 -10.53
CA CYS A 147 -8.35 -4.09 -9.89
C CYS A 147 -7.05 -4.89 -10.00
N ALA A 148 -7.09 -6.19 -9.68
CA ALA A 148 -5.93 -7.08 -9.77
C ALA A 148 -5.38 -7.16 -11.21
N THR A 149 -6.29 -7.27 -12.18
CA THR A 149 -5.94 -7.34 -13.60
C THR A 149 -5.33 -6.01 -14.09
N ALA A 150 -5.99 -4.89 -13.80
CA ALA A 150 -5.52 -3.56 -14.18
C ALA A 150 -4.15 -3.24 -13.55
N PHE A 151 -3.98 -3.54 -12.26
CA PHE A 151 -2.70 -3.38 -11.56
C PHE A 151 -1.60 -4.24 -12.22
N GLY A 152 -1.89 -5.50 -12.54
CA GLY A 152 -0.95 -6.40 -13.19
C GLY A 152 -0.45 -5.87 -14.53
N THR A 153 -1.36 -5.35 -15.36
CA THR A 153 -1.02 -4.71 -16.64
C THR A 153 -0.14 -3.48 -16.42
N LEU A 154 -0.57 -2.55 -15.57
CA LEU A 154 0.19 -1.34 -15.27
C LEU A 154 1.57 -1.64 -14.68
N TYR A 155 1.69 -2.66 -13.84
CA TYR A 155 2.95 -3.08 -13.24
C TYR A 155 3.91 -3.69 -14.27
N ALA A 156 3.39 -4.47 -15.23
CA ALA A 156 4.19 -5.07 -16.29
C ALA A 156 4.83 -4.02 -17.22
N ASP A 157 4.18 -2.86 -17.38
CA ASP A 157 4.65 -1.77 -18.22
C ASP A 157 5.74 -0.90 -17.56
N ILE A 158 5.99 -1.07 -16.24
CA ILE A 158 6.99 -0.27 -15.53
C ILE A 158 8.41 -0.76 -15.90
N PRO A 159 9.31 0.13 -16.35
CA PRO A 159 10.71 -0.23 -16.57
C PRO A 159 11.34 -0.83 -15.30
N LYS A 160 12.05 -1.96 -15.44
CA LYS A 160 12.72 -2.62 -14.31
C LYS A 160 13.69 -1.69 -13.58
N THR A 161 14.36 -0.80 -14.30
CA THR A 161 15.26 0.21 -13.72
C THR A 161 14.54 1.18 -12.79
N SER A 162 13.26 1.47 -13.05
CA SER A 162 12.42 2.37 -12.24
C SER A 162 11.83 1.70 -10.99
N ILE A 163 11.61 0.38 -11.01
CA ILE A 163 11.11 -0.32 -9.80
C ILE A 163 12.22 -0.57 -8.76
N PHE A 164 13.49 -0.66 -9.18
CA PHE A 164 14.60 -0.85 -8.25
C PHE A 164 15.17 0.45 -7.68
N SER A 165 14.65 1.61 -8.07
CA SER A 165 15.03 2.87 -7.43
C SER A 165 14.49 2.95 -5.98
N PRO A 166 15.20 3.64 -5.08
CA PRO A 166 14.75 3.83 -3.70
C PRO A 166 13.41 4.58 -3.63
N THR A 167 12.54 4.20 -2.70
CA THR A 167 11.29 4.93 -2.39
C THR A 167 11.52 6.24 -1.62
N LEU A 168 12.78 6.56 -1.29
CA LEU A 168 13.14 7.75 -0.51
C LEU A 168 12.74 9.03 -1.26
N CYS A 169 11.63 9.61 -0.84
CA CYS A 169 11.20 10.92 -1.34
C CYS A 169 12.22 11.99 -0.92
N THR A 170 12.71 12.78 -1.87
CA THR A 170 13.65 13.90 -1.66
C THR A 170 13.21 14.88 -0.57
N ARG A 171 11.90 14.95 -0.26
CA ARG A 171 11.34 15.71 0.88
C ARG A 171 11.83 15.23 2.25
N TYR A 172 12.06 13.92 2.45
CA TYR A 172 12.61 13.40 3.71
C TYR A 172 14.09 13.74 3.86
N LEU A 173 14.87 13.66 2.78
CA LEU A 173 16.26 14.13 2.75
C LEU A 173 16.36 15.60 3.15
N TRP A 174 15.42 16.45 2.69
CA TRP A 174 15.36 17.87 3.07
C TRP A 174 14.98 18.10 4.54
N ARG A 175 14.08 17.29 5.14
CA ARG A 175 13.75 17.41 6.59
C ARG A 175 14.91 17.00 7.49
N VAL A 176 15.67 15.98 7.11
CA VAL A 176 16.94 15.62 7.79
C VAL A 176 17.92 16.79 7.67
N ALA A 177 17.99 17.41 6.49
CA ALA A 177 18.81 18.60 6.27
C ALA A 177 18.43 19.79 7.18
N VAL A 178 17.17 20.07 7.46
CA VAL A 178 16.84 21.25 8.30
C VAL A 178 17.27 21.10 9.78
N ARG A 179 17.53 19.89 10.29
CA ARG A 179 17.85 19.66 11.72
C ARG A 179 19.33 19.73 12.10
N GLY A 180 20.29 19.64 11.17
CA GLY A 180 21.72 19.57 11.49
C GLY A 180 22.46 20.91 11.38
N ARG A 181 22.86 21.55 12.47
CA ARG A 181 23.49 22.89 12.45
C ARG A 181 24.99 22.96 12.04
N ASN A 182 25.60 21.91 11.47
CA ASN A 182 27.06 21.90 11.24
C ASN A 182 27.50 21.23 9.91
N ARG A 183 27.84 22.04 8.90
CA ARG A 183 28.12 21.63 7.51
C ARG A 183 29.25 20.59 7.33
N LYS A 184 30.19 20.45 8.26
CA LYS A 184 31.30 19.47 8.18
C LYS A 184 30.91 18.05 8.62
N MET A 185 29.94 17.93 9.52
CA MET A 185 29.44 16.63 9.99
C MET A 185 28.58 15.95 8.91
N TRP A 186 27.87 16.77 8.14
CA TRP A 186 26.94 16.36 7.09
C TRP A 186 27.58 15.60 5.93
N PHE A 187 28.75 16.01 5.46
CA PHE A 187 29.36 15.33 4.33
C PHE A 187 29.75 13.90 4.66
N ARG A 188 30.10 13.64 5.93
CA ARG A 188 30.50 12.32 6.39
C ARG A 188 29.30 11.41 6.62
N GLU A 189 28.27 11.88 7.33
CA GLU A 189 27.05 11.08 7.55
C GLU A 189 26.25 10.86 6.27
N LEU A 190 26.16 11.89 5.39
CA LEU A 190 25.55 11.74 4.08
C LEU A 190 26.36 10.79 3.19
N ALA A 191 27.70 10.86 3.22
CA ALA A 191 28.53 9.92 2.48
C ALA A 191 28.44 8.49 3.03
N GLU A 192 28.48 8.30 4.35
CA GLU A 192 28.33 6.99 5.01
C GLU A 192 26.93 6.40 4.71
N TYR A 193 25.87 7.20 4.78
CA TYR A 193 24.50 6.79 4.42
C TYR A 193 24.32 6.49 2.93
N LEU A 194 24.92 7.29 2.04
CA LEU A 194 24.89 7.02 0.60
C LEU A 194 25.81 5.86 0.19
N VAL A 195 26.84 5.55 0.98
CA VAL A 195 27.66 4.33 0.85
C VAL A 195 26.88 3.11 1.33
N GLU A 196 26.14 3.21 2.45
CA GLU A 196 25.22 2.14 2.91
C GLU A 196 24.10 1.86 1.90
N LEU A 197 23.62 2.90 1.20
CA LEU A 197 22.66 2.76 0.11
C LEU A 197 23.30 2.35 -1.24
N CYS A 198 24.61 2.08 -1.29
CA CYS A 198 25.37 1.76 -2.51
C CYS A 198 25.26 2.79 -3.65
N ILE A 199 24.96 4.05 -3.32
CA ILE A 199 24.82 5.17 -4.27
C ILE A 199 26.19 5.83 -4.56
N LEU A 200 27.14 5.73 -3.62
CA LEU A 200 28.49 6.30 -3.72
C LEU A 200 29.54 5.19 -3.51
N PHE A 201 30.43 4.99 -4.50
CA PHE A 201 31.63 4.16 -4.35
C PHE A 201 32.87 5.05 -4.31
N PHE A 202 33.55 5.14 -3.17
CA PHE A 202 34.86 5.78 -3.10
C PHE A 202 35.93 4.84 -3.66
N ARG A 203 36.57 5.21 -4.78
CA ARG A 203 37.89 4.67 -5.12
C ARG A 203 38.90 5.38 -4.23
N GLY A 204 39.46 4.63 -3.27
CA GLY A 204 40.34 5.16 -2.23
C GLY A 204 41.50 5.98 -2.80
N VAL A 205 41.65 7.20 -2.30
CA VAL A 205 42.93 7.91 -2.32
C VAL A 205 43.31 8.06 -0.86
N GLU A 206 44.37 7.35 -0.46
CA GLU A 206 44.92 7.42 0.89
C GLU A 206 45.29 8.87 1.23
N TYR A 207 44.64 9.42 2.26
CA TYR A 207 45.01 10.72 2.81
C TYR A 207 46.17 10.53 3.79
N ARG A 208 47.36 11.06 3.45
CA ARG A 208 48.48 11.19 4.40
C ARG A 208 48.41 12.56 5.08
N PRO A 209 48.31 12.63 6.42
CA PRO A 209 48.35 13.90 7.12
C PRO A 209 49.79 14.46 7.14
N SER A 210 49.91 15.77 6.88
CA SER A 210 51.12 16.59 7.09
C SER A 210 51.19 17.11 8.51
#